data_AF-A0A813HNK3-F1
#
_entry.id   AF-A0A813HNK3-F1
#
_cell.length_a   1.000
_cell.length_b   1.000
_cell.length_c   1.000
_cell.angle_alpha   90.00
_cell.angle_beta   90.00
_cell.angle_gamma   90.00
#
_symmetry.space_group_name_H-M   'P 1'
#
loop_
_entity.id
_entity.type
_entity.pdbx_description
1 polymer ?
#
loop_
_entity_poly.entity_id
_entity_poly.type
_entity_poly.pdbx_seq_one_letter_code
_entity_poly.pdbx_strand_id
1 'polypeptide(L)'
;MNEEPVLTEKGVAQARELGDWLSRGLRPDETSADRQIGSLFVSPLRRARQTLDVARKVASEVLPAEAAVLPELREIDLYEWEGRTQAEVNADSPELFRLWKTAAWELRLGGGRPVVLDLWERAASAWGLMRQAASASNREAPSLVVAHGTLGKALLGTALGLPAQAFRHFTLQNGEVVEVAWPETGSDQGALWRRRHPETGPWRSLLDEQAAMRGASEVP
;
A
#
# COMPACT_ATOMS: atom_id res chain seq x y z
N MET A 1 -7.32 14.80 -23.95
CA MET A 1 -6.35 13.87 -23.33
C MET A 1 -6.50 14.06 -21.83
N ASN A 2 -7.05 13.09 -21.10
CA ASN A 2 -7.05 13.19 -19.64
C ASN A 2 -5.63 12.88 -19.18
N GLU A 3 -4.90 13.90 -18.76
CA GLU A 3 -3.57 13.74 -18.20
C GLU A 3 -3.65 12.92 -16.90
N GLU A 4 -2.68 12.03 -16.71
CA GLU A 4 -2.60 11.20 -15.50
C GLU A 4 -2.44 12.10 -14.24
N PRO A 5 -3.20 11.85 -13.16
CA PRO A 5 -3.16 12.70 -11.97
C PRO A 5 -1.76 12.88 -11.39
N VAL A 6 -1.44 14.11 -11.02
CA VAL A 6 -0.16 14.53 -10.39
C VAL A 6 -0.37 14.90 -8.92
N LEU A 7 0.74 15.01 -8.18
CA LEU A 7 0.69 15.52 -6.81
C LEU A 7 0.20 16.98 -6.78
N THR A 8 -0.65 17.28 -5.80
CA THR A 8 -0.97 18.64 -5.39
C THR A 8 0.16 19.23 -4.54
N GLU A 9 0.12 20.53 -4.24
CA GLU A 9 1.08 21.17 -3.32
C GLU A 9 1.12 20.47 -1.95
N LYS A 10 -0.06 20.12 -1.42
CA LYS A 10 -0.18 19.33 -0.18
C LYS A 10 0.50 17.96 -0.32
N GLY A 11 0.29 17.27 -1.44
CA GLY A 11 0.94 15.98 -1.70
C GLY A 11 2.46 16.09 -1.78
N VAL A 12 2.98 17.17 -2.37
CA VAL A 12 4.43 17.46 -2.39
C VAL A 12 4.96 17.71 -0.99
N ALA A 13 4.25 18.46 -0.15
CA ALA A 13 4.66 18.68 1.25
C ALA A 13 4.73 17.37 2.04
N GLN A 14 3.71 16.52 1.92
CA GLN A 14 3.69 15.19 2.57
C GLN A 14 4.82 14.29 2.06
N ALA A 15 5.17 14.35 0.77
CA ALA A 15 6.29 13.60 0.23
C ALA A 15 7.66 14.10 0.75
N ARG A 16 7.79 15.40 1.06
CA ARG A 16 8.97 15.94 1.74
C ARG A 16 9.05 15.48 3.19
N GLU A 17 7.94 15.52 3.92
CA GLU A 17 7.84 15.00 5.30
C GLU A 17 8.23 13.51 5.38
N LEU A 18 7.83 12.71 4.39
CA LEU A 18 8.27 11.33 4.25
C LEU A 18 9.80 11.24 4.09
N GLY A 19 10.39 12.08 3.25
CA GLY A 19 11.84 12.15 3.07
C GLY A 19 12.58 12.55 4.35
N ASP A 20 12.07 13.53 5.08
CA ASP A 20 12.61 13.92 6.39
C ASP A 20 12.53 12.77 7.40
N TRP A 21 11.41 12.05 7.43
CA TRP A 21 11.23 10.89 8.29
C TRP A 21 12.20 9.76 7.96
N LEU A 22 12.34 9.39 6.68
CA LEU A 22 13.30 8.38 6.22
C LEU A 22 14.74 8.73 6.61
N SER A 23 15.11 10.01 6.50
CA SER A 23 16.47 10.48 6.81
C SER A 23 16.84 10.38 8.30
N ARG A 24 15.85 10.37 9.19
CA ARG A 24 16.05 10.21 10.64
C ARG A 24 16.37 8.77 11.05
N GLY A 25 16.20 7.81 10.13
CA GLY A 25 16.30 6.38 10.42
C GLY A 25 14.96 5.77 10.79
N LEU A 26 14.89 4.45 10.70
CA LEU A 26 13.69 3.70 10.99
C LEU A 26 13.61 3.44 12.51
N ARG A 27 14.66 2.92 13.13
CA ARG A 27 14.65 2.59 14.58
C ARG A 27 15.42 3.65 15.39
N PRO A 28 14.99 3.91 16.64
CA PRO A 28 15.66 4.91 17.50
C PRO A 28 17.13 4.63 17.79
N ASP A 29 17.54 3.36 17.71
CA ASP A 29 18.86 2.84 18.05
C ASP A 29 19.74 2.51 16.82
N GLU A 30 19.28 2.82 15.61
CA GLU A 30 20.02 2.53 14.36
C GLU A 30 21.27 3.40 14.20
N THR A 31 22.40 2.75 13.92
CA THR A 31 23.59 3.42 13.40
C THR A 31 23.36 3.90 11.97
N SER A 32 24.21 4.78 11.43
CA SER A 32 24.07 5.26 10.05
C SER A 32 24.10 4.16 8.99
N ALA A 33 24.78 3.04 9.26
CA ALA A 33 24.80 1.87 8.39
C ALA A 33 23.47 1.10 8.40
N ASP A 34 22.77 1.08 9.53
CA ASP A 34 21.52 0.35 9.71
C ASP A 34 20.31 1.08 9.11
N ARG A 35 20.45 2.37 8.79
CA ARG A 35 19.38 3.23 8.23
C ARG A 35 19.12 3.00 6.75
N GLN A 36 19.93 2.19 6.09
CA GLN A 36 19.86 2.00 4.64
C GLN A 36 18.62 1.20 4.24
N ILE A 37 17.91 1.69 3.23
CA ILE A 37 16.90 0.91 2.51
C ILE A 37 17.61 -0.05 1.56
N GLY A 38 17.28 -1.33 1.63
CA GLY A 38 17.91 -2.38 0.82
C GLY A 38 17.43 -2.41 -0.63
N SER A 39 16.14 -2.14 -0.84
CA SER A 39 15.50 -2.16 -2.16
C SER A 39 14.34 -1.18 -2.24
N LEU A 40 14.09 -0.65 -3.43
CA LEU A 40 13.00 0.29 -3.69
C LEU A 40 12.07 -0.23 -4.76
N PHE A 41 10.78 -0.24 -4.47
CA PHE A 41 9.73 -0.59 -5.41
C PHE A 41 8.73 0.56 -5.52
N VAL A 42 8.29 0.87 -6.74
CA VAL A 42 7.35 1.98 -6.97
C VAL A 42 6.32 1.61 -8.01
N SER A 43 5.11 2.12 -7.83
CA SER A 43 4.05 2.05 -8.83
C SER A 43 4.45 2.75 -10.14
N PRO A 44 4.00 2.26 -11.32
CA PRO A 44 4.22 2.97 -12.58
C PRO A 44 3.50 4.33 -12.64
N LEU A 45 2.47 4.53 -11.81
CA LEU A 45 1.63 5.72 -11.88
C LEU A 45 2.40 6.98 -11.47
N ARG A 46 2.23 8.07 -12.22
CA ARG A 46 3.03 9.30 -12.12
C ARG A 46 3.08 9.87 -10.70
N ARG A 47 1.95 9.94 -10.00
CA ARG A 47 1.87 10.46 -8.63
C ARG A 47 2.74 9.70 -7.62
N ALA A 48 2.87 8.38 -7.76
CA ALA A 48 3.71 7.57 -6.87
C ALA A 48 5.20 7.79 -7.15
N ARG A 49 5.57 7.88 -8.44
CA ARG A 49 6.94 8.23 -8.84
C ARG A 49 7.32 9.63 -8.37
N GLN A 50 6.41 10.60 -8.49
CA GLN A 50 6.62 11.95 -7.95
C GLN A 50 6.80 11.96 -6.42
N THR A 51 6.03 11.16 -5.68
CA THR A 51 6.23 11.00 -4.23
C THR A 51 7.64 10.52 -3.91
N LEU A 52 8.10 9.47 -4.60
CA LEU A 52 9.45 8.93 -4.43
C LEU A 52 10.52 9.97 -4.80
N ASP A 53 10.37 10.67 -5.93
CA ASP A 53 11.33 11.68 -6.39
C ASP A 53 11.46 12.83 -5.39
N VAL A 54 10.34 13.28 -4.81
CA VAL A 54 10.35 14.34 -3.80
C VAL A 54 11.01 13.85 -2.50
N ALA A 55 10.64 12.67 -2.00
CA ALA A 55 11.23 12.10 -0.78
C ALA A 55 12.75 11.86 -0.95
N ARG A 56 13.16 11.39 -2.13
CA ARG A 56 14.57 11.11 -2.49
C ARG A 56 15.46 12.35 -2.48
N LYS A 57 14.92 13.53 -2.79
CA LYS A 57 15.68 14.80 -2.70
C LYS A 57 16.13 15.11 -1.27
N VAL A 58 15.43 14.57 -0.28
CA VAL A 58 15.73 14.76 1.14
C VAL A 58 16.49 13.56 1.70
N ALA A 59 16.08 12.34 1.33
CA ALA A 59 16.58 11.09 1.87
C ALA A 59 17.60 10.36 0.97
N SER A 60 18.34 11.07 0.12
CA SER A 60 19.23 10.45 -0.87
C SER A 60 20.33 9.58 -0.27
N GLU A 61 20.75 9.84 0.96
CA GLU A 61 21.81 9.10 1.65
C GLU A 61 21.37 7.71 2.14
N VAL A 62 20.06 7.49 2.32
CA VAL A 62 19.49 6.23 2.85
C VAL A 62 18.71 5.44 1.80
N LEU A 63 18.43 6.04 0.65
CA LEU A 63 17.66 5.42 -0.43
C LEU A 63 18.57 4.90 -1.55
N PRO A 64 18.38 3.66 -2.03
CA PRO A 64 19.04 3.14 -3.22
C PRO A 64 18.86 4.06 -4.43
N ALA A 65 19.90 4.22 -5.25
CA ALA A 65 19.85 5.06 -6.45
C ALA A 65 18.72 4.65 -7.41
N GLU A 66 18.54 3.34 -7.61
CA GLU A 66 17.54 2.78 -8.50
C GLU A 66 16.28 2.35 -7.74
N ALA A 67 15.13 2.44 -8.41
CA ALA A 67 13.86 1.89 -7.94
C ALA A 67 13.25 1.00 -9.02
N ALA A 68 12.84 -0.21 -8.64
CA ALA A 68 12.14 -1.11 -9.53
C ALA A 68 10.68 -0.65 -9.69
N VAL A 69 10.26 -0.43 -10.93
CA VAL A 69 8.86 -0.11 -11.25
C VAL A 69 8.09 -1.41 -11.41
N LEU A 70 7.09 -1.64 -10.55
CA LEU A 70 6.28 -2.86 -10.59
C LEU A 70 4.84 -2.53 -11.05
N PRO A 71 4.39 -3.03 -12.21
CA PRO A 71 3.02 -2.82 -12.69
C PRO A 71 1.93 -3.27 -11.72
N GLU A 72 2.20 -4.31 -10.94
CA GLU A 72 1.34 -4.85 -9.89
C GLU A 72 1.02 -3.79 -8.84
N LEU A 73 1.93 -2.82 -8.64
CA LEU A 73 1.79 -1.73 -7.70
C LEU A 73 0.90 -0.58 -8.19
N ARG A 74 0.19 -0.70 -9.31
CA ARG A 74 -0.80 0.30 -9.75
C ARG A 74 -2.01 0.37 -8.81
N GLU A 75 -2.68 1.51 -8.78
CA GLU A 75 -3.90 1.67 -7.97
C GLU A 75 -5.04 0.80 -8.52
N ILE A 76 -6.12 0.67 -7.75
CA ILE A 76 -7.38 0.06 -8.21
C ILE A 76 -7.89 0.75 -9.49
N ASP A 77 -8.29 -0.05 -10.48
CA ASP A 77 -8.97 0.46 -11.68
C ASP A 77 -10.48 0.49 -11.42
N LEU A 78 -11.09 1.64 -11.66
CA LEU A 78 -12.55 1.80 -11.53
C LEU A 78 -13.23 1.96 -12.90
N TYR A 79 -12.48 1.85 -14.00
CA TYR A 79 -13.00 1.80 -15.37
C TYR A 79 -14.00 2.95 -15.68
N GLU A 80 -15.23 2.63 -16.06
CA GLU A 80 -16.29 3.59 -16.35
C GLU A 80 -16.66 4.51 -15.17
N TRP A 81 -16.18 4.24 -13.96
CA TRP A 81 -16.37 5.10 -12.78
C TRP A 81 -15.25 6.12 -12.59
N GLU A 82 -14.14 6.01 -13.32
CA GLU A 82 -13.04 6.96 -13.17
C GLU A 82 -13.43 8.38 -13.57
N GLY A 83 -13.02 9.36 -12.75
CA GLY A 83 -13.37 10.77 -12.94
C GLY A 83 -14.81 11.12 -12.58
N ARG A 84 -15.63 10.16 -12.13
CA ARG A 84 -17.02 10.39 -11.72
C ARG A 84 -17.14 10.55 -10.21
N THR A 85 -18.12 11.36 -9.81
CA THR A 85 -18.52 11.47 -8.40
C THR A 85 -19.31 10.25 -7.96
N GLN A 86 -19.32 9.97 -6.65
CA GLN A 86 -20.16 8.91 -6.08
C GLN A 86 -21.65 9.13 -6.38
N ALA A 87 -22.11 10.38 -6.45
CA ALA A 87 -23.50 10.71 -6.76
C ALA A 87 -23.86 10.33 -8.20
N GLU A 88 -22.98 10.65 -9.17
CA GLU A 88 -23.17 10.26 -10.57
C GLU A 88 -23.13 8.75 -10.74
N VAL A 89 -22.18 8.06 -10.09
CA VAL A 89 -22.10 6.59 -10.13
C VAL A 89 -23.34 5.94 -9.54
N ASN A 90 -23.83 6.44 -8.41
CA ASN A 90 -25.04 5.91 -7.76
C ASN A 90 -26.29 6.17 -8.61
N ALA A 91 -26.37 7.31 -9.29
CA ALA A 91 -27.49 7.61 -10.18
C ALA A 91 -27.52 6.68 -11.41
N ASP A 92 -26.37 6.42 -12.03
CA ASP A 92 -26.28 5.57 -13.23
C ASP A 92 -26.38 4.06 -12.92
N SER A 93 -25.84 3.62 -11.78
CA SER A 93 -25.68 2.19 -11.47
C SER A 93 -25.86 1.91 -9.97
N PRO A 94 -27.08 2.12 -9.42
CA PRO A 94 -27.33 2.02 -7.98
C PRO A 94 -27.05 0.63 -7.42
N GLU A 95 -27.30 -0.44 -8.18
CA GLU A 95 -27.02 -1.81 -7.74
C GLU A 95 -25.52 -2.10 -7.63
N LEU A 96 -24.74 -1.68 -8.62
CA LEU A 96 -23.29 -1.80 -8.59
C LEU A 96 -22.69 -0.91 -7.50
N PHE A 97 -23.23 0.30 -7.31
CA PHE A 97 -22.82 1.17 -6.21
C PHE A 97 -23.11 0.53 -4.85
N ARG A 98 -24.27 -0.13 -4.69
CA ARG A 98 -24.58 -0.91 -3.48
C ARG A 98 -23.55 -2.02 -3.25
N LEU A 99 -23.21 -2.80 -4.30
CA LEU A 99 -22.15 -3.81 -4.21
C LEU A 99 -20.80 -3.18 -3.80
N TRP A 100 -20.42 -2.06 -4.40
CA TRP A 100 -19.22 -1.35 -3.99
C TRP A 100 -19.24 -1.04 -2.49
N LYS A 101 -20.36 -0.59 -1.93
CA LYS A 101 -20.47 -0.25 -0.50
C LYS A 101 -20.46 -1.48 0.40
N THR A 102 -21.18 -2.55 0.06
CA THR A 102 -21.45 -3.67 0.98
C THR A 102 -20.66 -4.94 0.69
N ALA A 103 -20.33 -5.20 -0.57
CA ALA A 103 -19.71 -6.44 -1.05
C ALA A 103 -18.70 -6.15 -2.18
N ALA A 104 -17.73 -5.27 -1.92
CA ALA A 104 -16.83 -4.75 -2.96
C ALA A 104 -16.03 -5.85 -3.67
N TRP A 105 -15.80 -7.00 -3.02
CA TRP A 105 -15.16 -8.18 -3.62
C TRP A 105 -15.96 -8.82 -4.75
N GLU A 106 -17.26 -8.54 -4.85
CA GLU A 106 -18.13 -9.03 -5.93
C GLU A 106 -18.24 -8.03 -7.09
N LEU A 107 -17.76 -6.79 -6.90
CA LEU A 107 -17.90 -5.73 -7.89
C LEU A 107 -17.15 -6.09 -9.18
N ARG A 108 -17.88 -6.00 -10.29
CA ARG A 108 -17.36 -6.16 -11.64
C ARG A 108 -17.67 -4.92 -12.47
N LEU A 109 -16.65 -4.39 -13.14
CA LEU A 109 -16.71 -3.20 -14.01
C LEU A 109 -15.91 -3.46 -15.30
N GLY A 110 -15.88 -2.52 -16.24
CA GLY A 110 -15.03 -2.60 -17.43
C GLY A 110 -15.32 -3.82 -18.31
N GLY A 111 -16.59 -4.16 -18.51
CA GLY A 111 -16.98 -5.36 -19.26
C GLY A 111 -16.91 -6.64 -18.44
N GLY A 112 -17.15 -6.57 -17.13
CA GLY A 112 -17.28 -7.74 -16.25
C GLY A 112 -16.00 -8.16 -15.52
N ARG A 113 -14.95 -7.34 -15.55
CA ARG A 113 -13.68 -7.58 -14.85
C ARG A 113 -13.84 -7.37 -13.35
N PRO A 114 -13.33 -8.28 -12.49
CA PRO A 114 -13.43 -8.13 -11.05
C PRO A 114 -12.53 -6.98 -10.58
N VAL A 115 -13.07 -6.09 -9.75
CA VAL A 115 -12.38 -4.86 -9.35
C VAL A 115 -11.47 -5.11 -8.14
N VAL A 116 -12.03 -5.62 -7.05
CA VAL A 116 -11.28 -5.86 -5.80
C VAL A 116 -10.50 -7.17 -5.83
N LEU A 117 -10.96 -8.20 -6.55
CA LEU A 117 -10.19 -9.44 -6.67
C LEU A 117 -8.92 -9.24 -7.50
N ASP A 118 -8.97 -8.48 -8.60
CA ASP A 118 -7.78 -8.08 -9.36
C ASP A 118 -6.75 -7.38 -8.46
N LEU A 119 -7.22 -6.48 -7.60
CA LEU A 119 -6.37 -5.80 -6.62
C LEU A 119 -5.68 -6.77 -5.65
N TRP A 120 -6.41 -7.78 -5.15
CA TRP A 120 -5.86 -8.80 -4.25
C TRP A 120 -4.86 -9.71 -4.95
N GLU A 121 -5.15 -10.14 -6.17
CA GLU A 121 -4.26 -10.96 -7.00
C GLU A 121 -2.95 -10.22 -7.31
N ARG A 122 -3.04 -8.94 -7.69
CA ARG A 122 -1.85 -8.10 -7.91
C ARG A 122 -1.04 -7.88 -6.64
N ALA A 123 -1.68 -7.66 -5.51
CA ALA A 123 -0.97 -7.51 -4.24
C ALA A 123 -0.19 -8.79 -3.86
N ALA A 124 -0.79 -9.97 -4.03
CA ALA A 124 -0.11 -11.24 -3.82
C ALA A 124 1.06 -11.45 -4.79
N SER A 125 0.87 -11.14 -6.07
CA SER A 125 1.93 -11.18 -7.08
C SER A 125 3.08 -10.22 -6.74
N ALA A 126 2.77 -8.99 -6.33
CA ALA A 126 3.75 -8.00 -5.92
C ALA A 126 4.60 -8.49 -4.74
N TRP A 127 4.02 -9.14 -3.73
CA TRP A 127 4.77 -9.72 -2.63
C TRP A 127 5.79 -10.75 -3.10
N GLY A 128 5.40 -11.66 -4.01
CA GLY A 128 6.31 -12.64 -4.59
C GLY A 128 7.51 -11.98 -5.27
N LEU A 129 7.26 -10.99 -6.13
CA LEU A 129 8.31 -10.25 -6.84
C LEU A 129 9.23 -9.48 -5.88
N MET A 130 8.66 -8.73 -4.94
CA MET A 130 9.42 -7.91 -3.99
C MET A 130 10.30 -8.78 -3.08
N ARG A 131 9.77 -9.90 -2.59
CA ARG A 131 10.52 -10.81 -1.71
C ARG A 131 11.61 -11.56 -2.46
N GLN A 132 11.34 -12.02 -3.67
CA GLN A 132 12.36 -12.64 -4.52
C GLN A 132 13.53 -11.67 -4.77
N ALA A 133 13.22 -10.42 -5.11
CA ALA A 133 14.23 -9.38 -5.33
C ALA A 133 15.00 -9.03 -4.04
N ALA A 134 14.30 -8.91 -2.90
CA ALA A 134 14.93 -8.62 -1.61
C ALA A 134 15.89 -9.75 -1.18
N SER A 135 15.48 -11.02 -1.31
CA SER A 135 16.33 -12.17 -0.97
C SER A 135 17.58 -12.27 -1.85
N ALA A 136 17.50 -11.90 -3.14
CA ALA A 136 18.65 -11.90 -4.04
C ALA A 136 19.72 -10.86 -3.65
N SER A 137 19.35 -9.81 -2.91
CA SER A 137 20.28 -8.76 -2.51
C SER A 137 21.21 -9.16 -1.35
N ASN A 138 20.89 -10.23 -0.61
CA ASN A 138 21.59 -10.71 0.60
C ASN A 138 21.88 -9.59 1.64
N ARG A 139 20.98 -8.59 1.72
CA ARG A 139 21.06 -7.48 2.68
C ARG A 139 20.01 -7.68 3.76
N GLU A 140 20.41 -7.54 5.03
CA GLU A 140 19.49 -7.42 6.17
C GLU A 140 18.90 -6.00 6.27
N ALA A 141 18.44 -5.46 5.15
CA ALA A 141 17.92 -4.10 5.04
C ALA A 141 16.47 -4.12 4.54
N PRO A 142 15.58 -3.27 5.09
CA PRO A 142 14.17 -3.26 4.69
C PRO A 142 14.02 -2.74 3.26
N SER A 143 12.94 -3.17 2.61
CA SER A 143 12.51 -2.60 1.33
C SER A 143 11.51 -1.47 1.55
N LEU A 144 11.58 -0.41 0.75
CA LEU A 144 10.57 0.64 0.71
C LEU A 144 9.70 0.48 -0.54
N VAL A 145 8.38 0.51 -0.35
CA VAL A 145 7.38 0.36 -1.41
C VAL A 145 6.55 1.64 -1.48
N VAL A 146 6.56 2.33 -2.63
CA VAL A 146 5.78 3.55 -2.86
C VAL A 146 4.63 3.25 -3.82
N ALA A 147 3.42 3.17 -3.26
CA ALA A 147 2.23 2.73 -3.97
C ALA A 147 1.04 3.67 -3.72
N HIS A 148 -0.16 3.12 -3.49
CA HIS A 148 -1.41 3.86 -3.35
C HIS A 148 -2.22 3.37 -2.16
N GLY A 149 -3.21 4.16 -1.74
CA GLY A 149 -4.00 3.85 -0.55
C GLY A 149 -4.78 2.54 -0.68
N THR A 150 -5.46 2.31 -1.80
CA THR A 150 -6.32 1.12 -1.94
C THR A 150 -5.48 -0.13 -2.13
N LEU A 151 -4.46 -0.07 -2.99
CA LEU A 151 -3.47 -1.13 -3.11
C LEU A 151 -2.71 -1.42 -1.81
N GLY A 152 -2.33 -0.40 -1.02
CA GLY A 152 -1.65 -0.59 0.25
C GLY A 152 -2.46 -1.44 1.24
N LYS A 153 -3.79 -1.29 1.23
CA LYS A 153 -4.70 -2.15 2.00
C LYS A 153 -4.68 -3.59 1.51
N ALA A 154 -4.63 -3.80 0.19
CA ALA A 154 -4.54 -5.13 -0.38
C ALA A 154 -3.18 -5.79 -0.09
N LEU A 155 -2.08 -5.03 -0.10
CA LEU A 155 -0.75 -5.51 0.33
C LEU A 155 -0.78 -5.96 1.80
N LEU A 156 -1.34 -5.15 2.71
CA LEU A 156 -1.49 -5.56 4.12
C LEU A 156 -2.40 -6.78 4.27
N GLY A 157 -3.55 -6.77 3.61
CA GLY A 157 -4.51 -7.88 3.67
C GLY A 157 -3.88 -9.20 3.21
N THR A 158 -3.24 -9.20 2.04
CA THR A 158 -2.59 -10.39 1.49
C THR A 158 -1.39 -10.85 2.33
N ALA A 159 -0.58 -9.94 2.86
CA ALA A 159 0.53 -10.29 3.76
C ALA A 159 0.04 -11.02 5.02
N LEU A 160 -1.09 -10.58 5.58
CA LEU A 160 -1.70 -11.20 6.76
C LEU A 160 -2.52 -12.46 6.43
N GLY A 161 -2.70 -12.82 5.15
CA GLY A 161 -3.59 -13.91 4.74
C GLY A 161 -5.08 -13.59 4.85
N LEU A 162 -5.45 -12.30 4.92
CA LEU A 162 -6.84 -11.85 4.90
C LEU A 162 -7.41 -11.90 3.47
N PRO A 163 -8.67 -12.34 3.31
CA PRO A 163 -9.29 -12.45 2.01
C PRO A 163 -9.85 -11.08 1.54
N ALA A 164 -10.26 -10.98 0.28
CA ALA A 164 -10.75 -9.74 -0.33
C ALA A 164 -11.96 -9.10 0.39
N GLN A 165 -12.69 -9.86 1.19
CA GLN A 165 -13.75 -9.37 2.07
C GLN A 165 -13.23 -8.33 3.08
N ALA A 166 -11.94 -8.37 3.42
CA ALA A 166 -11.28 -7.38 4.27
C ALA A 166 -10.96 -6.05 3.55
N PHE A 167 -11.43 -5.83 2.31
CA PHE A 167 -11.21 -4.61 1.52
C PHE A 167 -11.38 -3.30 2.30
N ARG A 168 -12.39 -3.25 3.18
CA ARG A 168 -12.74 -2.06 3.98
C ARG A 168 -12.12 -2.05 5.37
N HIS A 169 -11.39 -3.10 5.76
CA HIS A 169 -10.86 -3.26 7.11
C HIS A 169 -9.77 -2.23 7.44
N PHE A 170 -8.86 -1.99 6.50
CA PHE A 170 -7.77 -1.04 6.68
C PHE A 170 -8.10 0.35 6.15
N THR A 171 -7.59 1.37 6.84
CA THR A 171 -7.53 2.76 6.36
C THR A 171 -6.09 3.22 6.40
N LEU A 172 -5.64 3.80 5.29
CA LEU A 172 -4.31 4.37 5.11
C LEU A 172 -4.48 5.81 4.64
N GLN A 173 -3.70 6.72 5.22
CA GLN A 173 -3.67 8.14 4.90
C GLN A 173 -2.56 8.47 3.89
N ASN A 174 -2.67 9.63 3.25
CA ASN A 174 -1.61 10.11 2.36
C ASN A 174 -0.31 10.34 3.14
N GLY A 175 0.79 9.75 2.65
CA GLY A 175 2.10 9.84 3.29
C GLY A 175 2.31 8.88 4.46
N GLU A 176 1.28 8.14 4.87
CA GLU A 176 1.40 7.15 5.95
C GLU A 176 2.36 6.02 5.56
N VAL A 177 3.21 5.61 6.50
CA VAL A 177 4.09 4.44 6.33
C VAL A 177 3.67 3.36 7.31
N VAL A 178 3.46 2.17 6.76
CA VAL A 178 3.28 0.94 7.50
C VAL A 178 4.46 0.03 7.27
N GLU A 179 4.79 -0.76 8.27
CA GLU A 179 5.81 -1.79 8.20
C GLU A 179 5.15 -3.15 8.27
N VAL A 180 5.63 -4.08 7.46
CA VAL A 180 5.26 -5.50 7.49
C VAL A 180 6.54 -6.29 7.71
N ALA A 181 6.51 -7.24 8.64
CA ALA A 181 7.63 -8.12 8.93
C ALA A 181 7.16 -9.55 9.12
N TRP A 182 8.01 -10.49 8.70
CA TRP A 182 7.84 -11.92 8.97
C TRP A 182 8.87 -12.33 10.02
N PRO A 183 8.44 -12.74 11.23
CA PRO A 183 9.36 -13.13 12.29
C PRO A 183 10.24 -14.34 11.92
N GLU A 184 9.71 -15.25 11.12
CA GLU A 184 10.42 -16.42 10.64
C GLU A 184 10.96 -16.16 9.23
N THR A 185 12.29 -16.23 9.10
CA THR A 185 12.96 -15.99 7.82
C THR A 185 12.56 -17.05 6.82
N GLY A 186 12.08 -16.63 5.65
CA GLY A 186 11.65 -17.53 4.57
C GLY A 186 10.21 -18.06 4.70
N SER A 187 9.47 -17.72 5.76
CA SER A 187 8.05 -18.03 5.87
C SER A 187 7.19 -16.98 5.18
N ASP A 188 6.13 -17.40 4.50
CA ASP A 188 5.09 -16.51 3.94
C ASP A 188 3.95 -16.29 4.94
N GLN A 189 3.99 -16.99 6.07
CA GLN A 189 2.96 -17.01 7.08
C GLN A 189 3.37 -16.21 8.32
N GLY A 190 2.38 -15.78 9.10
CA GLY A 190 2.64 -15.12 10.38
C GLY A 190 3.18 -13.70 10.26
N ALA A 191 2.85 -12.99 9.17
CA ALA A 191 3.19 -11.58 9.03
C ALA A 191 2.65 -10.78 10.23
N LEU A 192 3.46 -9.84 10.70
CA LEU A 192 3.08 -8.79 11.63
C LEU A 192 3.12 -7.46 10.89
N TRP A 193 2.29 -6.51 11.31
CA TRP A 193 2.33 -5.16 10.77
C TRP A 193 2.22 -4.09 11.86
N ARG A 194 2.70 -2.88 11.58
CA ARG A 194 2.48 -1.70 12.41
C ARG A 194 2.51 -0.42 11.59
N ARG A 195 2.00 0.67 12.16
CA ARG A 195 2.22 2.04 11.65
C ARG A 195 3.58 2.55 12.08
N ARG A 196 4.23 3.35 11.24
CA ARG A 196 5.55 3.93 11.48
C ARG A 196 5.60 5.44 11.32
N HIS A 197 4.86 5.98 10.35
CA HIS A 197 4.76 7.40 10.08
C HIS A 197 3.29 7.76 9.83
N PRO A 198 2.78 8.88 10.40
CA PRO A 198 3.51 9.87 11.20
C PRO A 198 3.80 9.42 12.63
N GLU A 199 3.03 8.47 13.16
CA GLU A 199 3.17 7.97 14.52
C GLU A 199 3.39 6.45 14.52
N THR A 200 4.29 5.99 15.37
CA THR A 200 4.58 4.55 15.49
C THR A 200 3.53 3.86 16.35
N GLY A 201 2.87 2.85 15.78
CA GLY A 201 1.89 2.02 16.46
C GLY A 201 2.48 0.70 16.97
N PRO A 202 1.70 -0.06 17.77
CA PRO A 202 2.10 -1.40 18.18
C PRO A 202 2.08 -2.37 17.00
N TRP A 203 2.84 -3.46 17.12
CA TRP A 203 2.73 -4.61 16.22
C TRP A 203 1.37 -5.28 16.37
N ARG A 204 0.82 -5.72 15.24
CA ARG A 204 -0.45 -6.43 15.13
C ARG A 204 -0.30 -7.64 14.22
N SER A 205 -0.96 -8.72 14.62
CA SER A 205 -1.00 -10.01 13.93
C SER A 205 -2.33 -10.21 13.20
N LEU A 206 -2.43 -11.30 12.42
CA LEU A 206 -3.71 -11.75 11.86
C LEU A 206 -4.78 -11.94 12.95
N LEU A 207 -4.41 -12.50 14.11
CA LEU A 207 -5.36 -12.74 15.20
C LEU A 207 -5.94 -11.43 15.76
N ASP A 208 -5.10 -10.41 15.90
CA ASP A 208 -5.53 -9.07 16.36
C ASP A 208 -6.51 -8.44 15.38
N GLU A 209 -6.28 -8.61 14.07
CA GLU A 209 -7.17 -8.06 13.04
C GLU A 209 -8.48 -8.85 12.93
N GLN A 210 -8.44 -10.18 13.01
CA GLN A 210 -9.64 -11.00 13.03
C GLN A 210 -10.51 -10.71 14.26
N ALA A 211 -9.91 -10.44 15.42
CA ALA A 211 -10.63 -10.01 16.62
C ALA A 211 -11.31 -8.65 16.39
N ALA A 212 -10.60 -7.68 15.80
CA ALA A 212 -11.16 -6.37 15.48
C ALA A 212 -12.33 -6.45 14.46
N MET A 213 -12.23 -7.30 13.44
CA MET A 213 -13.30 -7.50 12.45
C MET A 213 -14.57 -8.09 13.07
N ARG A 214 -14.43 -9.03 14.02
CA ARG A 214 -15.58 -9.58 14.76
C ARG A 214 -16.24 -8.52 15.63
N GLY A 215 -15.45 -7.74 16.38
CA GLY A 215 -15.99 -6.67 17.23
C GLY A 215 -16.67 -5.54 16.44
N ALA A 216 -16.22 -5.25 15.23
CA ALA A 216 -16.87 -4.27 14.35
C ALA A 216 -18.21 -4.76 13.76
N SER A 217 -18.42 -6.07 13.69
CA SER A 217 -19.68 -6.68 13.20
C SER A 217 -20.77 -6.74 14.27
N GLU A 218 -20.44 -6.46 15.54
CA GLU A 218 -21.35 -6.48 16.69
C GLU A 218 -21.87 -5.08 17.09
N VAL A 219 -21.47 -4.02 16.39
CA VAL A 219 -21.99 -2.67 16.59
C VAL A 219 -23.15 -2.42 15.60
N PRO A 220 -24.39 -2.22 16.08
CA PRO A 220 -25.59 -2.05 15.23
C PRO A 220 -25.53 -0.83 14.31
#